data_AF-A0A1X9MF62-F1
#
_entry.id   AF-A0A1X9MF62-F1
#
_cell.length_a   1.000
_cell.length_b   1.000
_cell.length_c   1.000
_cell.angle_alpha   90.00
_cell.angle_beta   90.00
_cell.angle_gamma   90.00
#
_symmetry.space_group_name_H-M   'P 1'
#
loop_
_entity.id
_entity.type
_entity.pdbx_description
1 polymer ?
#
loop_
_entity_poly.entity_id
_entity_poly.type
_entity_poly.pdbx_seq_one_letter_code
_entity_poly.pdbx_strand_id
1 'polypeptide(L)' 'MILSEQTGLANVKVMFDTFHALYRNEVPSDYVYRMADKLHHVHISDNDRLPPGEGRCDFDAVLKALKDINYDGYLSM' A
#
# COMPACT_ATOMS: atom_id res chain seq x y z
N MET A 1 10.72 1.52 -13.77
CA MET A 1 11.55 2.21 -12.76
C MET A 1 10.63 3.11 -11.95
N ILE A 2 10.54 2.87 -10.64
CA ILE A 2 9.75 3.68 -9.70
C ILE A 2 10.56 4.94 -9.37
N LEU A 3 9.89 6.08 -9.12
CA LEU A 3 10.55 7.38 -8.93
C LEU A 3 11.62 7.37 -7.82
N SER A 4 11.44 6.58 -6.76
CA SER A 4 12.44 6.43 -5.68
C SER A 4 13.80 5.95 -6.20
N GLU A 5 13.83 5.06 -7.18
CA GLU A 5 15.07 4.52 -7.76
C GLU A 5 15.88 5.59 -8.50
N GLN A 6 15.19 6.58 -9.08
CA GLN A 6 15.83 7.68 -9.83
C GLN A 6 16.61 8.63 -8.91
N THR A 7 16.35 8.59 -7.61
CA THR A 7 17.07 9.43 -6.64
C THR A 7 18.51 8.96 -6.43
N GLY A 8 18.81 7.68 -6.70
CA GLY A 8 20.11 7.08 -6.38
C GLY A 8 20.40 6.95 -4.87
N LEU A 9 19.43 7.25 -4.00
CA LEU A 9 19.60 7.27 -2.56
C LEU A 9 18.99 6.01 -1.92
N ALA A 10 19.83 5.22 -1.24
CA ALA A 10 19.40 3.96 -0.62
C ALA A 10 18.34 4.13 0.48
N ASN A 11 18.26 5.31 1.10
CA ASN A 11 17.33 5.66 2.17
C ASN A 11 16.02 6.30 1.68
N VAL A 12 15.81 6.45 0.36
CA VAL A 12 14.54 6.92 -0.20
C VAL A 12 13.69 5.72 -0.60
N LYS A 13 12.54 5.56 0.04
CA LYS A 13 11.68 4.38 -0.05
C LYS A 13 10.26 4.72 -0.52
N VAL A 14 9.46 3.70 -0.87
CA VAL A 14 8.07 3.89 -1.31
C VAL A 14 7.10 3.70 -0.14
N MET A 15 6.09 4.56 -0.11
CA MET A 15 4.95 4.47 0.80
C MET A 15 3.66 4.38 -0.01
N PHE A 16 2.73 3.56 0.45
CA PHE A 16 1.42 3.35 -0.20
C PHE A 16 0.28 3.73 0.74
N ASP A 17 -0.77 4.35 0.22
CA ASP A 17 -2.02 4.62 0.96
C ASP A 17 -3.17 3.97 0.17
N THR A 18 -3.91 3.06 0.82
CA THR A 18 -5.01 2.30 0.20
C THR A 18 -6.11 3.20 -0.36
N PHE A 19 -6.35 4.37 0.25
CA PHE A 19 -7.36 5.31 -0.19
C PHE A 19 -7.12 5.80 -1.62
N HIS A 20 -5.87 5.98 -2.05
CA HIS A 20 -5.57 6.47 -3.40
C HIS A 20 -5.94 5.47 -4.50
N ALA A 21 -5.77 4.17 -4.25
CA ALA A 21 -6.24 3.13 -5.16
C ALA A 21 -7.78 3.07 -5.17
N LEU A 22 -8.40 3.12 -4.00
CA LEU A 22 -9.87 3.12 -3.86
C LEU A 22 -10.54 4.31 -4.55
N TYR A 23 -9.97 5.51 -4.43
CA TYR A 23 -10.46 6.72 -5.09
C TYR A 23 -10.45 6.59 -6.61
N ARG A 24 -9.44 5.88 -7.16
CA ARG A 24 -9.32 5.58 -8.58
C ARG A 24 -10.16 4.38 -9.04
N ASN A 25 -10.89 3.75 -8.12
CA ASN A 25 -11.63 2.52 -8.36
C ASN A 25 -10.76 1.37 -8.86
N GLU A 26 -9.53 1.30 -8.37
CA GLU A 26 -8.54 0.26 -8.66
C GLU A 26 -8.40 -0.68 -7.46
N VAL A 27 -7.80 -1.86 -7.68
CA VAL A 27 -7.64 -2.89 -6.65
C VAL A 27 -6.38 -2.60 -5.80
N PRO A 28 -6.51 -2.32 -4.49
CA PRO A 28 -5.36 -1.93 -3.67
C PRO A 28 -4.31 -3.04 -3.49
N SER A 29 -4.70 -4.32 -3.46
CA SER A 29 -3.75 -5.44 -3.34
C SER A 29 -2.78 -5.54 -4.53
N ASP A 30 -3.21 -5.15 -5.73
CA ASP A 30 -2.35 -5.16 -6.92
C ASP A 30 -1.16 -4.21 -6.77
N TYR A 31 -1.39 -3.08 -6.09
CA TYR A 31 -0.34 -2.10 -5.81
C TYR A 31 0.71 -2.64 -4.84
N VAL A 32 0.29 -3.44 -3.85
CA VAL A 32 1.21 -4.13 -2.93
C VAL A 32 2.15 -5.04 -3.71
N TYR A 33 1.62 -5.90 -4.58
CA TYR A 33 2.45 -6.78 -5.43
C TYR A 33 3.34 -6.02 -6.41
N ARG A 34 2.85 -4.91 -6.98
CA ARG A 34 3.64 -4.08 -7.90
C ARG A 34 4.82 -3.38 -7.24
N MET A 35 4.68 -3.01 -5.96
CA MET A 35 5.74 -2.36 -5.19
C MET A 35 6.69 -3.37 -4.55
N ALA A 36 6.18 -4.54 -4.13
CA ALA A 36 6.96 -5.66 -3.58
C ALA A 36 8.02 -5.20 -2.55
N ASP A 37 9.29 -5.52 -2.79
CA ASP A 37 10.45 -5.23 -1.94
C ASP A 37 10.73 -3.73 -1.75
N LYS A 38 10.08 -2.87 -2.53
CA LYS A 38 10.24 -1.41 -2.45
C LYS A 38 9.22 -0.75 -1.53
N LEU A 39 8.18 -1.48 -1.10
CA LEU A 39 7.16 -0.99 -0.20
C LEU A 39 7.68 -1.00 1.24
N HIS A 40 7.86 0.16 1.84
CA HIS A 40 8.40 0.28 3.19
C HIS A 40 7.38 0.79 4.22
N HIS A 41 6.39 1.56 3.80
CA HIS A 41 5.36 2.07 4.72
C HIS A 41 3.98 2.02 4.08
N VAL A 42 2.95 1.70 4.86
CA VAL A 42 1.58 1.63 4.38
C VAL A 42 0.67 2.46 5.29
N HIS A 43 -0.06 3.38 4.67
CA HIS A 43 -1.26 3.93 5.28
C HIS A 43 -2.47 3.08 4.89
N ILE A 44 -3.31 2.79 5.88
CA ILE A 44 -4.52 2.00 5.74
C ILE A 44 -5.72 2.87 6.06
N SER A 45 -6.48 3.21 5.03
CA SER A 45 -7.70 4.01 5.12
C SER A 45 -8.69 3.52 4.07
N ASP A 46 -9.96 3.38 4.47
CA ASP A 46 -11.01 2.92 3.56
C ASP A 46 -11.52 4.08 2.68
N ASN A 47 -12.51 3.82 1.81
CA ASN A 47 -13.12 4.88 1.02
C ASN A 47 -13.71 5.98 1.91
N ASP A 48 -13.72 7.20 1.39
CA ASP A 48 -14.12 8.41 2.12
C ASP A 48 -13.36 8.65 3.43
N ARG A 49 -12.12 8.13 3.52
CA ARG A 49 -11.24 8.21 4.69
C ARG A 49 -11.83 7.55 5.94
N LEU A 50 -12.76 6.61 5.76
CA LEU A 50 -13.34 5.86 6.87
C LEU A 50 -12.29 4.96 7.55
N PRO A 51 -12.52 4.58 8.82
CA PRO A 51 -11.73 3.54 9.47
C PRO A 51 -11.71 2.24 8.63
N PRO A 52 -10.58 1.50 8.61
CA PRO A 52 -10.49 0.25 7.88
C PRO A 52 -11.59 -0.76 8.27
N GLY A 53 -12.37 -1.23 7.29
CA GLY A 53 -13.45 -2.19 7.49
C GLY A 53 -14.84 -1.58 7.58
N GLU A 54 -14.96 -0.24 7.58
CA GLU A 54 -16.25 0.46 7.55
C GLU A 54 -16.70 0.86 6.13
N GLY A 55 -15.86 0.63 5.11
CA GLY A 55 -16.14 0.94 3.73
C GLY A 55 -16.15 -0.28 2.82
N ARG A 56 -15.57 -0.14 1.63
CA ARG A 56 -15.62 -1.12 0.53
C ARG A 56 -14.28 -1.76 0.21
N CYS A 57 -13.21 -1.34 0.87
CA CYS A 57 -11.88 -1.91 0.63
C CYS A 57 -11.84 -3.38 1.05
N ASP A 58 -11.32 -4.24 0.18
CA ASP A 58 -10.99 -5.63 0.53
C ASP A 58 -9.64 -5.66 1.28
N PHE A 59 -9.70 -5.39 2.59
CA PHE A 59 -8.49 -5.41 3.42
C PHE A 59 -7.93 -6.81 3.64
N ASP A 60 -8.74 -7.87 3.54
CA ASP A 60 -8.23 -9.24 3.61
C ASP A 60 -7.28 -9.51 2.45
N ALA A 61 -7.63 -9.08 1.23
CA ALA A 61 -6.76 -9.15 0.06
C ALA A 61 -5.49 -8.30 0.22
N VAL A 62 -5.59 -7.08 0.78
CA VAL A 62 -4.43 -6.21 1.03
C VAL A 62 -3.48 -6.85 2.05
N LEU A 63 -4.00 -7.31 3.19
CA LEU A 63 -3.20 -7.92 4.25
C LEU A 63 -2.59 -9.26 3.79
N LYS A 64 -3.30 -10.02 2.97
CA LYS A 64 -2.74 -11.21 2.31
C LYS A 64 -1.59 -10.84 1.38
N ALA A 65 -1.76 -9.84 0.53
CA ALA A 65 -0.70 -9.40 -0.38
C ALA A 65 0.55 -8.94 0.38
N LEU A 66 0.38 -8.21 1.49
CA LEU A 66 1.47 -7.78 2.36
C LEU A 66 2.22 -8.97 2.96
N LYS A 67 1.51 -10.00 3.43
CA LYS A 67 2.12 -11.26 3.91
C LYS A 67 2.86 -11.99 2.80
N ASP A 68 2.27 -12.08 1.61
CA ASP A 68 2.84 -12.81 0.47
C ASP A 68 4.16 -12.17 -0.02
N ILE A 69 4.34 -10.84 0.12
CA ILE A 69 5.60 -10.15 -0.18
C ILE A 69 6.58 -10.07 1.02
N ASN A 70 6.27 -10.72 2.14
CA ASN A 70 7.02 -10.64 3.40
C ASN A 70 7.21 -9.20 3.91
N TYR A 71 6.18 -8.36 3.80
CA TYR A 71 6.20 -7.01 4.33
C TYR A 71 6.36 -7.01 5.86
N ASP A 72 7.38 -6.30 6.36
CA ASP A 72 7.75 -6.21 7.78
C ASP A 72 7.66 -4.79 8.35
N GLY A 73 7.17 -3.83 7.55
CA GLY A 73 7.03 -2.43 7.95
C GLY A 73 5.76 -2.13 8.74
N TYR A 74 5.55 -0.84 9.03
CA TYR A 74 4.40 -0.37 9.80
C TYR A 74 3.17 -0.09 8.94
N LEU A 75 2.01 -0.47 9.48
CA LEU A 75 0.70 0.03 9.06
C LEU A 75 0.32 1.23 9.93
N SER A 76 -0.09 2.35 9.32
CA SER A 76 -0.61 3.53 10.02
C SER A 76 -2.01 3.89 9.53
N MET A 77 -2.87 4.34 10.44
CA MET A 77 -4.19 4.90 10.11
C MET A 77 -4.14 6.42 9.98
#